data_AF-A0A7S1RYF4-F1
#
_entry.id   AF-A0A7S1RYF4-F1
#
_cell.length_a   1.000
_cell.length_b   1.000
_cell.length_c   1.000
_cell.angle_alpha   90.00
_cell.angle_beta   90.00
_cell.angle_gamma   90.00
#
_symmetry.space_group_name_H-M   'P 1'
#
loop_
_entity.id
_entity.type
_entity.pdbx_description
1 polymer ?
#
loop_
_entity_poly.entity_id
_entity_poly.type
_entity_poly.pdbx_seq_one_letter_code
_entity_poly.pdbx_strand_id
1 'polypeptide(L)'
;DVEAPGPLYPSSWRSAVEISREANQGRELHARPDYRAQARLVGRALKSAVPAFDKSAEDGARFRAYRLGSLEVRTLQEHGTSEAVISILSSASPCRAADPERAPAVEDAEMLAKATEYVERAANGKDRHSYVVLETRAGNILLTEMLPDGAVAWEENPKDLEDRNSLAKVIRSADCGSSYATVKNVRACQELSGSCTSGSCSQCETYA
;
A
#
# COMPACT_ATOMS: atom_id res chain seq x y z
N ASP A 1 -25.50 -8.69 3.55
CA ASP A 1 -25.96 -7.37 3.09
C ASP A 1 -24.92 -6.28 3.29
N VAL A 2 -23.93 -6.20 2.38
CA VAL A 2 -22.90 -5.14 2.37
C VAL A 2 -22.85 -4.45 0.98
N GLU A 3 -24.03 -4.20 0.41
CA GLU A 3 -24.21 -3.59 -0.92
C GLU A 3 -24.75 -2.15 -0.90
N ALA A 4 -24.87 -1.53 0.28
CA ALA A 4 -25.15 -0.11 0.33
C ALA A 4 -23.85 0.69 0.06
N PRO A 5 -23.85 1.76 -0.76
CA PRO A 5 -22.73 2.69 -0.90
C PRO A 5 -22.41 3.47 0.39
N GLY A 6 -22.83 2.99 1.56
CA GLY A 6 -22.81 3.69 2.82
C GLY A 6 -23.87 4.79 2.88
N PRO A 7 -24.18 5.31 4.07
CA PRO A 7 -25.15 6.40 4.27
C PRO A 7 -24.72 7.75 3.65
N LEU A 8 -23.53 7.82 3.06
CA LEU A 8 -22.92 9.04 2.57
C LEU A 8 -23.36 9.45 1.14
N TYR A 9 -24.06 8.57 0.42
CA TYR A 9 -24.58 8.89 -0.93
C TYR A 9 -26.10 8.92 -0.94
N PRO A 10 -26.70 9.76 -1.79
CA PRO A 10 -28.13 9.70 -2.07
C PRO A 10 -28.58 8.28 -2.44
N SER A 11 -29.72 7.83 -1.92
CA SER A 11 -30.26 6.49 -2.16
C SER A 11 -30.51 6.21 -3.65
N SER A 12 -30.78 7.24 -4.44
CA SER A 12 -30.97 7.16 -5.90
C SER A 12 -29.70 6.76 -6.66
N TRP A 13 -28.53 6.77 -6.03
CA TRP A 13 -27.25 6.47 -6.69
C TRP A 13 -26.74 5.05 -6.44
N ARG A 14 -27.46 4.25 -5.62
CA ARG A 14 -27.05 2.86 -5.29
C ARG A 14 -26.80 2.02 -6.54
N SER A 15 -27.74 2.02 -7.48
CA SER A 15 -27.61 1.24 -8.72
C SER A 15 -26.42 1.67 -9.59
N ALA A 16 -26.05 2.95 -9.62
CA ALA A 16 -24.91 3.41 -10.43
C ALA A 16 -23.55 2.99 -9.84
N VAL A 17 -23.46 2.93 -8.51
CA VAL A 17 -22.27 2.43 -7.79
C VAL A 17 -22.19 0.90 -7.87
N GLU A 18 -23.33 0.23 -7.92
CA GLU A 18 -23.44 -1.23 -7.99
C GLU A 18 -23.10 -1.77 -9.39
N ILE A 19 -23.56 -1.11 -10.47
CA ILE A 19 -23.22 -1.49 -11.85
C ILE A 19 -21.70 -1.39 -12.12
N SER A 20 -21.02 -0.42 -11.49
CA SER A 20 -19.55 -0.33 -11.57
C SER A 20 -18.82 -1.35 -10.68
N ARG A 21 -19.56 -2.08 -9.81
CA ARG A 21 -19.06 -3.18 -8.98
C ARG A 21 -19.27 -4.56 -9.59
N GLU A 22 -20.14 -4.74 -10.58
CA GLU A 22 -20.40 -6.06 -11.17
C GLU A 22 -19.16 -6.73 -11.80
N ALA A 23 -18.09 -5.97 -12.08
CA ALA A 23 -16.79 -6.51 -12.47
C ALA A 23 -15.95 -7.08 -11.30
N ASN A 24 -16.33 -6.80 -10.05
CA ASN A 24 -15.60 -7.13 -8.81
C ASN A 24 -16.47 -7.94 -7.83
N GLN A 25 -17.16 -8.97 -8.34
CA GLN A 25 -18.06 -9.80 -7.51
C GLN A 25 -17.28 -10.46 -6.36
N GLY A 26 -17.47 -9.95 -5.13
CA GLY A 26 -17.11 -10.65 -3.89
C GLY A 26 -16.05 -10.03 -2.97
N ARG A 27 -15.44 -8.87 -3.28
CA ARG A 27 -14.52 -8.22 -2.33
C ARG A 27 -15.28 -7.32 -1.36
N GLU A 28 -15.31 -7.73 -0.09
CA GLU A 28 -15.82 -6.90 1.02
C GLU A 28 -14.90 -5.68 1.20
N LEU A 29 -15.50 -4.49 1.29
CA LEU A 29 -14.76 -3.25 1.54
C LEU A 29 -14.70 -2.96 3.03
N HIS A 30 -13.50 -2.72 3.55
CA HIS A 30 -13.27 -2.38 4.95
C HIS A 30 -12.83 -0.93 5.09
N ALA A 31 -13.34 -0.22 6.10
CA ALA A 31 -12.96 1.17 6.34
C ALA A 31 -11.51 1.27 6.84
N ARG A 32 -10.74 2.22 6.29
CA ARG A 32 -9.35 2.53 6.65
C ARG A 32 -9.23 3.96 7.19
N PRO A 33 -9.77 4.26 8.38
CA PRO A 33 -9.71 5.61 8.95
C PRO A 33 -8.28 6.05 9.29
N ASP A 34 -7.36 5.11 9.49
CA ASP A 34 -5.93 5.32 9.71
C ASP A 34 -5.25 6.05 8.53
N TYR A 35 -5.69 5.78 7.29
CA TYR A 35 -5.21 6.51 6.11
C TYR A 35 -5.69 7.96 6.04
N ARG A 36 -6.66 8.37 6.87
CA ARG A 36 -7.11 9.76 6.92
C ARG A 36 -6.01 10.70 7.42
N ALA A 37 -5.15 10.23 8.33
CA ALA A 37 -3.95 10.97 8.74
C ALA A 37 -2.98 11.19 7.56
N GLN A 38 -3.04 10.32 6.56
CA GLN A 38 -2.23 10.36 5.34
C GLN A 38 -2.94 11.02 4.16
N ALA A 39 -4.00 11.81 4.40
CA ALA A 39 -4.81 12.44 3.34
C ALA A 39 -3.98 13.25 2.32
N ARG A 40 -2.81 13.77 2.71
CA ARG A 40 -1.89 14.46 1.79
C ARG A 40 -1.30 13.53 0.72
N LEU A 41 -1.00 12.28 1.06
CA LEU A 41 -0.49 11.27 0.13
C LEU A 41 -1.59 10.89 -0.85
N VAL A 42 -2.77 10.57 -0.31
CA VAL A 42 -3.96 10.23 -1.09
C VAL A 42 -4.33 11.36 -2.05
N GLY A 43 -4.41 12.60 -1.56
CA GLY A 43 -4.77 13.76 -2.38
C GLY A 43 -3.83 14.02 -3.56
N ARG A 44 -2.57 13.56 -3.51
CA ARG A 44 -1.67 13.62 -4.67
C ARG A 44 -1.95 12.52 -5.68
N ALA A 45 -2.20 11.30 -5.22
CA ALA A 45 -2.60 10.20 -6.10
C ALA A 45 -3.89 10.54 -6.85
N LEU A 46 -4.86 11.17 -6.16
CA LEU A 46 -6.12 11.64 -6.74
C LEU A 46 -5.94 12.64 -7.88
N LYS A 47 -4.96 13.54 -7.83
CA LYS A 47 -4.72 14.54 -8.88
C LYS A 47 -4.39 13.93 -10.24
N SER A 48 -3.85 12.72 -10.27
CA SER A 48 -3.53 11.98 -11.49
C SER A 48 -4.51 10.85 -11.80
N ALA A 49 -5.43 10.55 -10.88
CA ALA A 49 -6.35 9.43 -11.02
C ALA A 49 -7.63 9.86 -11.75
N VAL A 50 -8.14 8.97 -12.60
CA VAL A 50 -9.48 9.14 -13.19
C VAL A 50 -10.50 8.55 -12.20
N PRO A 51 -11.55 9.29 -11.81
CA PRO A 51 -12.56 8.76 -10.91
C PRO A 51 -13.34 7.62 -11.60
N ALA A 52 -13.54 6.51 -10.88
CA ALA A 52 -14.40 5.42 -11.31
C ALA A 52 -15.89 5.77 -11.18
N PHE A 53 -16.21 6.73 -10.31
CA PHE A 53 -17.53 7.30 -10.13
C PHE A 53 -17.41 8.82 -10.00
N ASP A 54 -18.23 9.57 -10.71
CA ASP A 54 -18.24 11.03 -10.65
C ASP A 54 -19.65 11.55 -10.95
N LYS A 55 -20.32 12.11 -9.93
CA LYS A 55 -21.67 12.66 -10.05
C LYS A 55 -21.84 13.93 -9.22
N SER A 56 -22.73 14.79 -9.66
CA SER A 56 -23.14 16.00 -8.91
C SER A 56 -24.59 15.89 -8.45
N ALA A 57 -24.87 16.41 -7.25
CA ALA A 57 -26.22 16.62 -6.73
C ALA A 57 -26.82 17.95 -7.24
N GLU A 58 -28.10 18.17 -7.00
CA GLU A 58 -28.86 19.35 -7.48
C GLU A 58 -28.32 20.69 -6.94
N ASP A 59 -27.75 20.66 -5.73
CA ASP A 59 -27.09 21.80 -5.08
C ASP A 59 -25.67 22.07 -5.61
N GLY A 60 -25.20 21.28 -6.58
CA GLY A 60 -23.87 21.38 -7.16
C GLY A 60 -22.78 20.64 -6.39
N ALA A 61 -23.10 19.94 -5.28
CA ALA A 61 -22.14 19.11 -4.57
C ALA A 61 -21.70 17.93 -5.45
N ARG A 62 -20.39 17.76 -5.65
CA ARG A 62 -19.82 16.73 -6.52
C ARG A 62 -19.17 15.63 -5.71
N PHE A 63 -19.60 14.40 -5.94
CA PHE A 63 -19.11 13.21 -5.28
C PHE A 63 -18.30 12.38 -6.25
N ARG A 64 -17.13 11.93 -5.83
CA ARG A 64 -16.30 11.05 -6.63
C ARG A 64 -15.88 9.81 -5.84
N ALA A 65 -15.60 8.73 -6.56
CA ALA A 65 -14.90 7.57 -6.03
C ALA A 65 -13.76 7.20 -6.96
N TYR A 66 -12.58 7.00 -6.39
CA TYR A 66 -11.35 6.67 -7.09
C TYR A 66 -10.89 5.28 -6.66
N ARG A 67 -10.40 4.50 -7.61
CA ARG A 67 -9.75 3.23 -7.34
C ARG A 67 -8.24 3.41 -7.48
N LEU A 68 -7.52 3.17 -6.39
CA LEU A 68 -6.06 3.23 -6.31
C LEU A 68 -5.61 1.85 -5.82
N GLY A 69 -5.30 0.93 -6.72
CA GLY A 69 -4.97 -0.46 -6.36
C GLY A 69 -6.10 -1.12 -5.54
N SER A 70 -5.79 -1.57 -4.32
CA SER A 70 -6.75 -2.14 -3.37
C SER A 70 -7.62 -1.08 -2.68
N LEU A 71 -7.26 0.21 -2.73
CA LEU A 71 -7.98 1.28 -2.05
C LEU A 71 -9.09 1.88 -2.92
N GLU A 72 -10.25 2.11 -2.31
CA GLU A 72 -11.31 2.96 -2.84
C GLU A 72 -11.37 4.25 -2.01
N VAL A 73 -11.10 5.37 -2.66
CA VAL A 73 -11.11 6.70 -2.03
C VAL A 73 -12.34 7.46 -2.49
N ARG A 74 -13.15 7.88 -1.54
CA ARG A 74 -14.38 8.64 -1.79
C ARG A 74 -14.20 10.08 -1.36
N THR A 75 -14.65 10.98 -2.22
CA THR A 75 -14.50 12.42 -2.02
C THR A 75 -15.83 13.16 -2.20
N LEU A 76 -15.89 14.34 -1.57
CA LEU A 76 -16.97 15.30 -1.70
C LEU A 76 -16.36 16.67 -2.00
N GLN A 77 -16.93 17.36 -2.98
CA GLN A 77 -16.63 18.75 -3.29
C GLN A 77 -17.93 19.56 -3.25
N GLU A 78 -18.14 20.34 -2.19
CA GLU A 78 -19.25 21.29 -2.11
C GLU A 78 -19.04 22.46 -3.08
N HIS A 79 -20.12 23.16 -3.43
CA HIS A 79 -20.08 24.26 -4.39
C HIS A 79 -19.05 25.33 -3.98
N GLY A 80 -18.09 25.61 -4.86
CA GLY A 80 -17.03 26.59 -4.62
C GLY A 80 -15.95 26.16 -3.63
N THR A 81 -15.96 24.92 -3.14
CA THR A 81 -14.96 24.40 -2.19
C THR A 81 -13.94 23.48 -2.86
N SER A 82 -12.85 23.17 -2.14
CA SER A 82 -11.89 22.14 -2.54
C SER A 82 -12.45 20.74 -2.26
N GLU A 83 -12.11 19.80 -3.13
CA GLU A 83 -12.41 18.38 -2.91
C GLU A 83 -11.81 17.85 -1.59
N ALA A 84 -12.65 17.25 -0.76
CA ALA A 84 -12.30 16.66 0.53
C ALA A 84 -12.47 15.14 0.50
N VAL A 85 -11.53 14.40 1.09
CA VAL A 85 -11.65 12.96 1.29
C VAL A 85 -12.64 12.69 2.42
N ILE A 86 -13.75 12.01 2.10
CA ILE A 86 -14.80 11.68 3.08
C ILE A 86 -14.65 10.26 3.62
N SER A 87 -14.11 9.34 2.82
CA SER A 87 -13.91 7.95 3.22
C SER A 87 -12.80 7.30 2.41
N ILE A 88 -12.07 6.38 3.07
CA ILE A 88 -11.08 5.51 2.44
C ILE A 88 -11.45 4.09 2.85
N LEU A 89 -11.60 3.24 1.84
CA LEU A 89 -11.96 1.84 1.99
C LEU A 89 -10.85 0.99 1.36
N SER A 90 -10.62 -0.20 1.90
CA SER A 90 -9.74 -1.20 1.30
C SER A 90 -10.56 -2.40 0.85
N SER A 91 -10.24 -2.88 -0.35
CA SER A 91 -10.68 -4.15 -0.92
C SER A 91 -9.63 -5.25 -0.80
N ALA A 92 -8.48 -4.95 -0.19
CA ALA A 92 -7.50 -5.97 0.14
C ALA A 92 -8.25 -7.00 0.99
N SER A 93 -8.23 -8.26 0.55
CA SER A 93 -8.67 -9.33 1.42
C SER A 93 -7.88 -9.15 2.71
N PRO A 94 -8.51 -9.07 3.91
CA PRO A 94 -7.75 -9.10 5.14
C PRO A 94 -6.85 -10.29 4.97
N CYS A 95 -5.54 -10.01 4.84
CA CYS A 95 -4.59 -11.05 4.50
C CYS A 95 -4.92 -12.16 5.50
N ARG A 96 -5.09 -13.40 5.05
CA ARG A 96 -5.34 -14.53 5.95
C ARG A 96 -4.07 -14.80 6.78
N ALA A 97 -3.43 -13.75 7.28
CA ALA A 97 -2.78 -13.71 8.55
C ALA A 97 -3.68 -14.49 9.50
N ALA A 98 -3.32 -15.77 9.65
CA ALA A 98 -3.41 -16.42 10.94
C ALA A 98 -3.09 -15.34 11.97
N ASP A 99 -3.93 -15.27 13.01
CA ASP A 99 -3.74 -14.44 14.19
C ASP A 99 -2.25 -14.09 14.34
N PRO A 100 -1.82 -12.81 14.25
CA PRO A 100 -0.40 -12.47 14.18
C PRO A 100 0.41 -13.05 15.35
N GLU A 101 -0.25 -13.34 16.49
CA GLU A 101 0.38 -14.05 17.61
C GLU A 101 0.66 -15.54 17.33
N ARG A 102 0.01 -16.10 16.32
CA ARG A 102 0.09 -17.52 15.89
C ARG A 102 0.70 -17.69 14.50
N ALA A 103 0.97 -16.62 13.77
CA ALA A 103 1.74 -16.73 12.54
C ALA A 103 3.13 -17.26 12.91
N PRO A 104 3.57 -18.40 12.33
CA PRO A 104 4.92 -18.89 12.58
C PRO A 104 5.92 -17.82 12.17
N ALA A 105 6.95 -17.60 13.00
CA ALA A 105 8.05 -16.71 12.66
C ALA A 105 8.70 -17.18 11.34
N VAL A 106 9.13 -16.24 10.50
CA VAL A 106 9.79 -16.58 9.24
C VAL A 106 11.13 -17.24 9.53
N GLU A 107 11.36 -18.42 8.96
CA GLU A 107 12.59 -19.17 9.25
C GLU A 107 13.78 -18.54 8.51
N ASP A 108 14.92 -18.43 9.20
CA ASP A 108 16.17 -17.88 8.63
C ASP A 108 16.65 -18.62 7.37
N ALA A 109 16.30 -19.90 7.25
CA ALA A 109 16.67 -20.75 6.13
C ALA A 109 15.75 -20.61 4.91
N GLU A 110 14.64 -19.86 5.02
CA GLU A 110 13.74 -19.64 3.90
C GLU A 110 14.46 -18.97 2.73
N MET A 111 14.25 -19.52 1.54
CA MET A 111 14.84 -18.99 0.31
C MET A 111 13.97 -17.84 -0.22
N LEU A 112 14.63 -16.81 -0.75
CA LEU A 112 13.94 -15.73 -1.43
C LEU A 112 13.41 -16.21 -2.79
N ALA A 113 12.20 -15.79 -3.12
CA ALA A 113 11.58 -15.95 -4.42
C ALA A 113 11.70 -14.65 -5.24
N LYS A 114 11.46 -13.49 -4.62
CA LYS A 114 11.45 -12.21 -5.33
C LYS A 114 11.78 -11.06 -4.40
N ALA A 115 12.44 -10.04 -4.93
CA ALA A 115 12.64 -8.76 -4.27
C ALA A 115 12.03 -7.65 -5.12
N THR A 116 11.28 -6.73 -4.49
CA THR A 116 10.67 -5.59 -5.18
C THR A 116 10.89 -4.33 -4.36
N GLU A 117 11.52 -3.32 -4.96
CA GLU A 117 11.65 -2.01 -4.33
C GLU A 117 10.53 -1.09 -4.76
N TYR A 118 9.92 -0.48 -3.75
CA TYR A 118 8.85 0.48 -3.86
C TYR A 118 9.35 1.86 -3.42
N VAL A 119 8.84 2.88 -4.09
CA VAL A 119 9.00 4.27 -3.68
C VAL A 119 7.64 4.90 -3.51
N GLU A 120 7.46 5.52 -2.35
CA GLU A 120 6.31 6.35 -2.04
C GLU A 120 6.77 7.77 -1.68
N ARG A 121 5.82 8.68 -1.57
CA ARG A 121 6.11 10.04 -1.10
C ARG A 121 6.03 10.04 0.42
N ALA A 122 6.95 10.72 1.08
CA ALA A 122 6.86 10.95 2.51
C ALA A 122 5.68 11.88 2.85
N ALA A 123 5.20 11.84 4.10
CA ALA A 123 4.08 12.67 4.56
C ALA A 123 4.32 14.19 4.39
N ASN A 124 5.58 14.63 4.41
CA ASN A 124 5.98 16.02 4.15
C ASN A 124 5.83 16.41 2.66
N GLY A 125 5.69 15.43 1.77
CA GLY A 125 5.48 15.58 0.34
C GLY A 125 6.67 16.12 -0.45
N LYS A 126 7.81 16.38 0.18
CA LYS A 126 9.06 16.78 -0.49
C LYS A 126 9.96 15.57 -0.70
N ASP A 127 10.00 14.70 0.30
CA ASP A 127 10.90 13.56 0.30
C ASP A 127 10.22 12.32 -0.28
N ARG A 128 11.07 11.37 -0.65
CA ARG A 128 10.67 10.03 -1.09
C ARG A 128 11.08 9.05 -0.02
N HIS A 129 10.20 8.10 0.25
CA HIS A 129 10.49 6.96 1.11
C HIS A 129 10.62 5.74 0.20
N SER A 130 11.69 4.97 0.36
CA SER A 130 11.90 3.70 -0.35
C SER A 130 11.86 2.55 0.63
N TYR A 131 11.17 1.47 0.26
CA TYR A 131 11.13 0.23 1.02
C TYR A 131 11.25 -0.95 0.05
N VAL A 132 11.74 -2.08 0.56
CA VAL A 132 11.89 -3.32 -0.22
C VAL A 132 10.97 -4.37 0.38
N VAL A 133 10.21 -5.02 -0.50
CA VAL A 133 9.40 -6.20 -0.19
C VAL A 133 10.13 -7.41 -0.71
N LEU A 134 10.39 -8.36 0.17
CA LEU A 134 11.00 -9.65 -0.15
C LEU A 134 9.93 -10.72 0.02
N GLU A 135 9.74 -11.51 -1.02
CA GLU A 135 8.82 -12.65 -1.03
C GLU A 135 9.66 -13.91 -0.89
N THR A 136 9.37 -14.77 0.09
CA THR A 136 10.03 -16.07 0.24
C THR A 136 9.34 -17.14 -0.60
N ARG A 137 10.02 -18.26 -0.88
CA ARG A 137 9.41 -19.40 -1.59
C ARG A 137 8.29 -20.09 -0.81
N ALA A 138 8.25 -19.91 0.52
CA ALA A 138 7.16 -20.38 1.36
C ALA A 138 5.93 -19.45 1.29
N GLY A 139 6.04 -18.31 0.61
CA GLY A 139 4.98 -17.31 0.48
C GLY A 139 4.96 -16.29 1.63
N ASN A 140 5.97 -16.26 2.49
CA ASN A 140 6.11 -15.21 3.49
C ASN A 140 6.55 -13.90 2.83
N ILE A 141 6.16 -12.80 3.45
CA ILE A 141 6.49 -11.46 3.00
C ILE A 141 7.32 -10.78 4.09
N LEU A 142 8.43 -10.16 3.68
CA LEU A 142 9.29 -9.38 4.55
C LEU A 142 9.38 -7.97 3.98
N LEU A 143 9.20 -6.98 4.83
CA LEU A 143 9.39 -5.58 4.48
C LEU A 143 10.62 -5.06 5.20
N THR A 144 11.48 -4.38 4.45
CA THR A 144 12.59 -3.62 5.01
C THR A 144 12.62 -2.20 4.47
N GLU A 145 12.86 -1.25 5.36
CA GLU A 145 12.93 0.16 5.00
C GLU A 145 13.95 0.89 5.86
N MET A 146 14.52 1.97 5.33
CA MET A 146 15.40 2.86 6.09
C MET A 146 14.59 4.05 6.58
N LEU A 147 14.50 4.19 7.90
CA LEU A 147 13.80 5.26 8.58
C LEU A 147 14.58 6.59 8.47
N PRO A 148 13.93 7.74 8.71
CA PRO A 148 14.58 9.06 8.61
C PRO A 148 15.78 9.26 9.55
N ASP A 149 15.88 8.49 10.63
CA ASP A 149 17.00 8.49 11.58
C ASP A 149 18.16 7.56 11.13
N GLY A 150 18.02 6.90 9.97
CA GLY A 150 18.98 5.96 9.42
C GLY A 150 18.82 4.53 9.96
N ALA A 151 17.91 4.28 10.91
CA ALA A 151 17.63 2.94 11.37
C ALA A 151 16.96 2.11 10.26
N VAL A 152 17.29 0.83 10.17
CA VAL A 152 16.61 -0.09 9.25
C VAL A 152 15.49 -0.80 10.01
N ALA A 153 14.26 -0.60 9.58
CA ALA A 153 13.10 -1.34 10.06
C ALA A 153 12.96 -2.67 9.30
N TRP A 154 12.50 -3.69 10.02
CA TRP A 154 12.19 -5.02 9.52
C TRP A 154 10.83 -5.44 10.04
N GLU A 155 9.93 -5.80 9.13
CA GLU A 155 8.59 -6.25 9.46
C GLU A 155 8.25 -7.52 8.68
N GLU A 156 7.70 -8.51 9.38
CA GLU A 156 7.29 -9.79 8.80
C GLU A 156 5.79 -9.82 8.61
N ASN A 157 5.36 -10.21 7.42
CA ASN A 157 3.97 -10.32 7.00
C ASN A 157 3.12 -9.06 7.33
N PRO A 158 3.55 -7.85 6.91
CA PRO A 158 2.81 -6.61 7.16
C PRO A 158 1.38 -6.69 6.63
N LYS A 159 0.41 -6.41 7.50
CA LYS A 159 -1.02 -6.61 7.21
C LYS A 159 -1.60 -5.63 6.19
N ASP A 160 -1.02 -4.45 6.10
CA ASP A 160 -1.49 -3.34 5.27
C ASP A 160 -0.62 -3.15 4.01
N LEU A 161 0.23 -4.12 3.68
CA LEU A 161 1.15 -4.01 2.57
C LEU A 161 0.46 -3.78 1.21
N GLU A 162 -0.67 -4.44 0.96
CA GLU A 162 -1.42 -4.26 -0.30
C GLU A 162 -1.92 -2.80 -0.43
N ASP A 163 -2.39 -2.22 0.68
CA ASP A 163 -2.87 -0.84 0.73
C ASP A 163 -1.73 0.17 0.60
N ARG A 164 -0.58 -0.11 1.23
CA ARG A 164 0.63 0.71 1.08
C ARG A 164 1.16 0.66 -0.37
N ASN A 165 1.26 -0.54 -0.94
CA ASN A 165 1.70 -0.74 -2.33
C ASN A 165 0.79 -0.04 -3.34
N SER A 166 -0.50 0.12 -3.02
CA SER A 166 -1.46 0.83 -3.85
C SER A 166 -1.20 2.34 -3.99
N LEU A 167 -0.44 2.92 -3.06
CA LEU A 167 -0.02 4.33 -3.09
C LEU A 167 1.44 4.50 -3.56
N ALA A 168 2.21 3.41 -3.59
CA ALA A 168 3.60 3.39 -3.97
C ALA A 168 3.80 3.13 -5.47
N LYS A 169 5.04 3.26 -5.93
CA LYS A 169 5.48 2.87 -7.28
C LYS A 169 6.60 1.86 -7.19
N VAL A 170 6.53 0.81 -7.99
CA VAL A 170 7.65 -0.12 -8.17
C VAL A 170 8.74 0.59 -9.00
N ILE A 171 9.97 0.59 -8.50
CA ILE A 171 11.11 1.17 -9.22
C ILE A 171 12.11 0.10 -9.70
N ARG A 172 12.20 -1.03 -9.00
CA ARG A 172 12.92 -2.23 -9.47
C ARG A 172 12.31 -3.50 -8.91
N SER A 173 12.53 -4.60 -9.60
CA SER A 173 12.21 -5.95 -9.13
C SER A 173 13.25 -6.92 -9.64
N ALA A 174 13.58 -7.91 -8.81
CA ALA A 174 14.49 -9.00 -9.13
C ALA A 174 13.83 -10.34 -8.76
N ASP A 175 13.95 -11.31 -9.66
CA ASP A 175 13.61 -12.71 -9.39
C ASP A 175 14.79 -13.38 -8.69
N CYS A 176 14.55 -13.90 -7.49
CA CYS A 176 15.56 -14.57 -6.66
C CYS A 176 15.42 -16.10 -6.72
N GLY A 177 14.51 -16.63 -7.54
CA GLY A 177 14.20 -18.05 -7.66
C GLY A 177 15.36 -18.94 -8.14
N SER A 178 16.40 -18.37 -8.75
CA SER A 178 17.64 -19.09 -9.09
C SER A 178 18.76 -18.88 -8.07
N SER A 179 18.62 -17.91 -7.16
CA SER A 179 19.61 -17.60 -6.14
C SER A 179 19.50 -18.53 -4.94
N TYR A 180 20.61 -18.67 -4.20
CA TYR A 180 20.63 -19.32 -2.88
C TYR A 180 20.48 -18.31 -1.74
N ALA A 181 19.96 -17.10 -2.04
CA ALA A 181 19.77 -16.08 -1.02
C ALA A 181 18.68 -16.52 -0.03
N THR A 182 19.02 -16.48 1.25
CA THR A 182 18.13 -16.81 2.36
C THR A 182 17.76 -15.57 3.17
N VAL A 183 16.71 -15.65 3.97
CA VAL A 183 16.33 -14.60 4.93
C VAL A 183 17.50 -14.23 5.84
N LYS A 184 18.26 -15.23 6.29
CA LYS A 184 19.49 -15.02 7.08
C LYS A 184 20.52 -14.16 6.37
N ASN A 185 20.73 -14.35 5.06
CA ASN A 185 21.68 -13.54 4.30
C ASN A 185 21.26 -12.07 4.27
N VAL A 186 19.95 -11.81 4.12
CA VAL A 186 19.42 -10.44 4.10
C VAL A 186 19.62 -9.76 5.46
N ARG A 187 19.27 -10.44 6.55
CA ARG A 187 19.46 -9.91 7.91
C ARG A 187 20.93 -9.58 8.19
N ALA A 188 21.85 -10.47 7.79
CA ALA A 188 23.29 -10.20 7.91
C ALA A 188 23.72 -8.95 7.13
N CYS A 189 23.19 -8.72 5.93
CA CYS A 189 23.48 -7.51 5.15
C CYS A 189 22.93 -6.23 5.81
N GLN A 190 21.80 -6.31 6.52
CA GLN A 190 21.23 -5.17 7.24
C GLN A 190 22.11 -4.75 8.42
N GLU A 191 22.57 -5.71 9.20
CA GLU A 191 23.50 -5.46 10.32
C GLU A 191 24.79 -4.77 9.85
N LEU A 192 25.32 -5.19 8.69
CA LEU A 192 26.49 -4.58 8.07
C LEU A 192 26.21 -3.14 7.57
N SER A 193 25.01 -2.90 7.05
CA SER A 193 24.62 -1.59 6.51
C SER A 193 24.46 -0.54 7.61
N GLY A 194 23.96 -0.94 8.79
CA GLY A 194 23.87 -0.05 9.96
C GLY A 194 25.23 0.43 10.49
N SER A 195 26.31 -0.30 10.20
CA SER A 195 27.67 0.06 10.61
C SER A 195 28.39 1.00 9.62
N CYS A 196 27.87 1.19 8.41
CA CYS A 196 28.55 1.98 7.38
C CYS A 196 28.19 3.47 7.49
N THR A 197 28.77 4.17 8.47
CA THR A 197 28.66 5.64 8.54
C THR A 197 29.48 6.29 7.42
N SER A 198 28.80 6.64 6.33
CA SER A 198 29.16 7.67 5.33
C SER A 198 30.66 7.81 5.02
N GLY A 199 31.19 6.93 4.17
CA GLY A 199 32.49 7.15 3.55
C GLY A 199 33.05 5.87 2.92
N SER A 200 32.73 5.63 1.65
CA SER A 200 33.28 4.53 0.83
C SER A 200 32.73 3.13 1.11
N CYS A 201 31.50 2.85 0.67
CA CYS A 201 31.07 1.47 0.41
C CYS A 201 30.59 1.34 -1.04
N SER A 202 31.54 1.32 -1.97
CA SER A 202 31.31 1.00 -3.39
C SER A 202 31.42 -0.51 -3.67
N GLN A 203 31.26 -1.37 -2.66
CA GLN A 203 31.50 -2.82 -2.79
C GLN A 203 30.24 -3.69 -2.60
N CYS A 204 29.05 -3.10 -2.47
CA CYS A 204 27.80 -3.87 -2.44
C CYS A 204 27.14 -4.04 -3.82
N GLU A 205 27.87 -3.84 -4.93
CA GLU A 205 27.33 -3.97 -6.30
C GLU A 205 27.23 -5.43 -6.80
N THR A 206 27.59 -6.45 -6.01
CA THR A 206 27.79 -7.81 -6.56
C THR A 206 26.82 -8.87 -6.07
N TYR A 207 25.50 -8.61 -5.97
CA TYR A 207 24.51 -9.69 -5.77
C TYR A 207 23.13 -9.39 -6.39
N ALA A 208 23.09 -8.77 -7.57
CA ALA A 208 21.89 -8.68 -8.40
C ALA A 208 22.14 -9.32 -9.77
#